data_AF-A0A2E3II87-F1
#
_entry.id   AF-A0A2E3II87-F1
#
_cell.length_a   1.000
_cell.length_b   1.000
_cell.length_c   1.000
_cell.angle_alpha   90.00
_cell.angle_beta   90.00
_cell.angle_gamma   90.00
#
_symmetry.space_group_name_H-M   'P 1'
#
loop_
_entity.id
_entity.type
_entity.pdbx_description
1 polymer ?
#
loop_
_entity_poly.entity_id
_entity_poly.type
_entity_poly.pdbx_seq_one_letter_code
_entity_poly.pdbx_strand_id
1 'polypeptide(L)'
;WGKAYLDLSKKGKGYEQGDQWLEEIALMNKTAGIPCVVDRNVDTYVTNYPMNDTALYFGWYSHHRNGPLLNESFQFKRGAVAAHLHSYSAFELQNPDRRWCGPILARGATATVGNVYEPFLSLTHHFNILYHRLLRGYSIGEAAYMALPALSWQAVLLGDPLYRPFRADLEIKLSDQEDRDYKALRHAQFRWGSDEEALIPKLRTYANKANSGIVFEALGLLARANGKEEEANAFFTAARDKYSGKADQLRQDLHIVDVYRGAGNTKTAILLLQKIRKNNSQIPEEKAVTALLNILDPPSPPPVKLRQKR
;
A
#
# COMPACT_ATOMS: atom_id res chain seq x y z
N TRP A 1 0.04 4.92 -13.75
CA TRP A 1 -1.11 4.07 -13.40
C TRP A 1 -0.67 2.96 -12.47
N GLY A 2 -1.55 2.45 -11.61
CA GLY A 2 -1.20 1.40 -10.65
C GLY A 2 -2.08 1.45 -9.39
N LYS A 3 -1.60 0.79 -8.33
CA LYS A 3 -2.26 0.70 -7.03
C LYS A 3 -1.66 1.69 -6.03
N ALA A 4 -2.46 2.05 -5.04
CA ALA A 4 -2.01 2.69 -3.82
C ALA A 4 -1.87 1.65 -2.70
N TYR A 5 -0.83 1.82 -1.89
CA TYR A 5 -0.60 1.03 -0.69
C TYR A 5 -0.45 1.96 0.51
N LEU A 6 -1.26 1.72 1.53
CA LEU A 6 -1.29 2.51 2.75
C LEU A 6 -0.97 1.60 3.93
N ASP A 7 -0.05 2.05 4.77
CA ASP A 7 0.53 1.27 5.86
C ASP A 7 0.32 2.04 7.16
N LEU A 8 -0.78 1.78 7.86
CA LEU A 8 -1.12 2.49 9.09
C LEU A 8 -0.30 1.95 10.27
N SER A 9 -0.13 2.79 11.28
CA SER A 9 0.74 2.48 12.43
C SER A 9 -0.02 2.05 13.69
N LYS A 10 -1.25 2.56 13.87
CA LYS A 10 -2.02 2.43 15.12
C LYS A 10 -1.20 2.76 16.37
N LYS A 11 -0.35 3.79 16.29
CA LYS A 11 0.54 4.24 17.38
C LYS A 11 -0.18 4.62 18.67
N GLY A 12 -1.48 4.89 18.60
CA GLY A 12 -2.33 5.18 19.76
C GLY A 12 -2.35 6.67 20.11
N LYS A 13 -2.67 6.96 21.37
CA LYS A 13 -3.05 8.30 21.82
C LYS A 13 -1.94 9.35 21.62
N GLY A 14 -2.28 10.47 20.99
CA GLY A 14 -1.36 11.56 20.63
C GLY A 14 -0.72 11.41 19.24
N TYR A 15 -0.94 10.28 18.57
CA TYR A 15 -0.44 9.97 17.24
C TYR A 15 -1.57 9.48 16.33
N GLU A 16 -2.81 9.89 16.55
CA GLU A 16 -3.93 9.51 15.67
C GLU A 16 -3.86 10.26 14.34
N GLN A 17 -3.25 11.46 14.35
CA GLN A 17 -3.28 12.38 13.22
C GLN A 17 -2.67 11.79 11.93
N GLY A 18 -1.57 11.05 12.01
CA GLY A 18 -0.99 10.47 10.79
C GLY A 18 -1.80 9.31 10.22
N ASP A 19 -2.53 8.55 11.05
CA ASP A 19 -3.37 7.43 10.62
C ASP A 19 -4.62 8.03 9.99
N GLN A 20 -5.14 9.14 10.55
CA GLN A 20 -6.19 9.95 9.93
C GLN A 20 -5.78 10.44 8.54
N TRP A 21 -4.54 10.90 8.35
CA TRP A 21 -4.06 11.29 7.01
C TRP A 21 -4.11 10.13 6.03
N LEU A 22 -3.71 8.92 6.44
CA LEU A 22 -3.75 7.74 5.59
C LEU A 22 -5.20 7.30 5.29
N GLU A 23 -6.09 7.34 6.27
CA GLU A 23 -7.52 7.04 6.05
C GLU A 23 -8.18 8.02 5.07
N GLU A 24 -7.86 9.32 5.16
CA GLU A 24 -8.32 10.31 4.19
C GLU A 24 -7.80 10.00 2.77
N ILE A 25 -6.56 9.53 2.64
CA ILE A 25 -6.01 9.08 1.35
C ILE A 25 -6.78 7.86 0.82
N ALA A 26 -7.18 6.93 1.69
CA ALA A 26 -8.00 5.78 1.28
C ALA A 26 -9.35 6.24 0.69
N LEU A 27 -10.01 7.21 1.33
CA LEU A 27 -11.26 7.80 0.83
C LEU A 27 -11.08 8.54 -0.50
N MET A 28 -9.99 9.31 -0.63
CA MET A 28 -9.62 9.97 -1.87
C MET A 28 -9.39 8.95 -2.99
N ASN A 29 -8.67 7.86 -2.72
CA ASN A 29 -8.43 6.78 -3.69
C ASN A 29 -9.70 6.10 -4.16
N LYS A 30 -10.64 5.82 -3.24
CA LYS A 30 -11.98 5.29 -3.58
C LYS A 30 -12.68 6.21 -4.58
N THR A 31 -12.77 7.50 -4.25
CA THR A 31 -13.42 8.50 -5.11
C THR A 31 -12.72 8.65 -6.46
N ALA A 32 -11.39 8.54 -6.44
CA ALA A 32 -10.54 8.69 -7.60
C ALA A 32 -10.43 7.40 -8.43
N GLY A 33 -11.02 6.27 -8.04
CA GLY A 33 -10.96 5.03 -8.82
C GLY A 33 -9.55 4.44 -8.91
N ILE A 34 -8.75 4.67 -7.87
CA ILE A 34 -7.40 4.10 -7.71
C ILE A 34 -7.53 2.95 -6.71
N PRO A 35 -7.24 1.69 -7.10
CA PRO A 35 -7.27 0.57 -6.17
C PRO A 35 -6.30 0.81 -5.01
N CYS A 36 -6.79 0.62 -3.80
CA CYS A 36 -6.03 0.96 -2.59
C CYS A 36 -6.01 -0.24 -1.65
N VAL A 37 -4.82 -0.77 -1.38
CA VAL A 37 -4.58 -1.73 -0.31
C VAL A 37 -4.29 -0.93 0.95
N VAL A 38 -5.02 -1.19 2.03
CA VAL A 38 -4.86 -0.49 3.31
C VAL A 38 -4.56 -1.51 4.38
N ASP A 39 -3.34 -1.49 4.88
CA ASP A 39 -2.95 -2.28 6.05
C ASP A 39 -3.31 -1.51 7.32
N ARG A 40 -4.24 -2.05 8.10
CA ARG A 40 -4.74 -1.45 9.35
C ARG A 40 -4.23 -2.18 10.58
N ASN A 41 -3.07 -2.82 10.47
CA ASN A 41 -2.45 -3.55 11.56
C ASN A 41 -1.50 -2.64 12.36
N VAL A 42 -1.08 -3.08 13.55
CA VAL A 42 -0.09 -2.32 14.36
C VAL A 42 1.31 -2.50 13.78
N ASP A 43 1.57 -3.68 13.22
CA ASP A 43 2.77 -3.96 12.45
C ASP A 43 2.63 -3.33 11.06
N THR A 44 3.73 -2.79 10.54
CA THR A 44 3.82 -2.39 9.13
C THR A 44 3.71 -3.60 8.21
N TYR A 45 3.52 -3.38 6.90
CA TYR A 45 3.66 -4.44 5.90
C TYR A 45 4.84 -5.38 6.19
N VAL A 46 4.51 -6.67 6.29
CA VAL A 46 5.48 -7.71 6.68
C VAL A 46 6.55 -7.93 5.62
N THR A 47 7.70 -8.47 6.03
CA THR A 47 8.84 -8.77 5.16
C THR A 47 8.43 -9.45 3.86
N ASN A 48 8.84 -8.86 2.74
CA ASN A 48 8.53 -9.30 1.39
C ASN A 48 7.02 -9.45 1.11
N TYR A 49 6.17 -8.62 1.74
CA TYR A 49 4.77 -8.54 1.34
C TYR A 49 4.69 -8.38 -0.19
N PRO A 50 3.83 -9.16 -0.89
CA PRO A 50 3.78 -9.25 -2.36
C PRO A 50 3.19 -7.99 -3.02
N MET A 51 3.77 -6.84 -2.74
CA MET A 51 3.39 -5.54 -3.27
C MET A 51 3.78 -5.45 -4.75
N ASN A 52 2.86 -5.01 -5.61
CA ASN A 52 3.12 -4.85 -7.04
C ASN A 52 2.32 -3.69 -7.63
N ASP A 53 2.73 -3.24 -8.81
CA ASP A 53 2.12 -2.10 -9.50
C ASP A 53 1.97 -0.85 -8.61
N THR A 54 2.90 -0.65 -7.67
CA THR A 54 2.84 0.42 -6.69
C THR A 54 3.07 1.77 -7.35
N ALA A 55 2.00 2.50 -7.60
CA ALA A 55 2.04 3.88 -8.08
C ALA A 55 2.04 4.88 -6.92
N LEU A 56 1.49 4.50 -5.77
CA LEU A 56 1.45 5.32 -4.56
C LEU A 56 1.78 4.47 -3.33
N TYR A 57 2.61 4.99 -2.44
CA TYR A 57 2.85 4.40 -1.12
C TYR A 57 2.89 5.49 -0.05
N PHE A 58 2.10 5.33 1.00
CA PHE A 58 2.18 6.17 2.19
C PHE A 58 2.12 5.29 3.43
N GLY A 59 3.19 5.30 4.22
CA GLY A 59 3.28 4.43 5.39
C GLY A 59 3.66 5.11 6.69
N TRP A 60 3.43 4.41 7.79
CA TRP A 60 3.70 4.84 9.16
C TRP A 60 3.77 3.60 10.09
N TYR A 61 4.62 3.43 11.10
CA TYR A 61 5.83 4.13 11.55
C TYR A 61 6.91 3.08 11.84
N SER A 62 7.99 3.04 11.06
CA SER A 62 9.16 2.25 11.43
C SER A 62 10.48 2.98 11.14
N HIS A 63 11.55 2.57 11.82
CA HIS A 63 12.82 3.30 11.82
C HIS A 63 13.66 3.12 10.54
N HIS A 64 13.53 1.94 9.94
CA HIS A 64 14.28 1.49 8.78
C HIS A 64 13.32 0.85 7.81
N ARG A 65 13.63 0.94 6.51
CA ARG A 65 12.89 0.25 5.46
C ARG A 65 12.59 -1.19 5.89
N ASN A 66 11.40 -1.63 5.61
CA ASN A 66 10.96 -2.98 5.88
C ASN A 66 9.96 -3.42 4.81
N GLY A 67 9.25 -4.50 5.09
CA GLY A 67 8.17 -4.98 4.24
C GLY A 67 8.63 -5.31 2.81
N PRO A 68 7.97 -4.78 1.78
CA PRO A 68 8.28 -5.06 0.38
C PRO A 68 9.65 -4.53 -0.05
N LEU A 69 10.19 -3.49 0.59
CA LEU A 69 11.49 -2.91 0.23
C LEU A 69 12.68 -3.85 0.52
N LEU A 70 12.45 -4.90 1.33
CA LEU A 70 13.42 -5.96 1.61
C LEU A 70 13.48 -7.01 0.50
N ASN A 71 12.50 -7.02 -0.41
CA ASN A 71 12.51 -7.92 -1.55
C ASN A 71 13.36 -7.30 -2.68
N GLU A 72 14.45 -7.95 -3.08
CA GLU A 72 15.35 -7.47 -4.14
C GLU A 72 14.66 -7.30 -5.50
N SER A 73 13.61 -8.07 -5.79
CA SER A 73 12.85 -7.92 -7.04
C SER A 73 11.83 -6.79 -7.04
N PHE A 74 11.49 -6.23 -5.87
CA PHE A 74 10.47 -5.19 -5.77
C PHE A 74 10.95 -3.88 -6.40
N GLN A 75 10.08 -3.29 -7.21
CA GLN A 75 10.24 -1.97 -7.83
C GLN A 75 8.89 -1.24 -7.80
N PHE A 76 8.94 0.06 -7.57
CA PHE A 76 7.81 0.95 -7.78
C PHE A 76 7.52 1.11 -9.27
N LYS A 77 6.27 1.43 -9.62
CA LYS A 77 5.92 1.81 -10.99
C LYS A 77 6.65 3.10 -11.36
N ARG A 78 7.03 3.23 -12.64
CA ARG A 78 7.50 4.51 -13.17
C ARG A 78 6.47 5.61 -12.89
N GLY A 79 6.93 6.74 -12.36
CA GLY A 79 6.07 7.84 -11.93
C GLY A 79 5.54 7.70 -10.50
N ALA A 80 5.91 6.67 -9.75
CA ALA A 80 5.38 6.49 -8.40
C ALA A 80 5.79 7.62 -7.46
N VAL A 81 4.87 7.98 -6.56
CA VAL A 81 5.15 8.86 -5.42
C VAL A 81 5.01 8.00 -4.17
N ALA A 82 6.06 7.95 -3.37
CA ALA A 82 6.11 7.11 -2.19
C ALA A 82 6.70 7.90 -1.01
N ALA A 83 6.14 7.74 0.18
CA ALA A 83 6.66 8.34 1.40
C ALA A 83 6.38 7.44 2.61
N HIS A 84 7.25 7.52 3.61
CA HIS A 84 7.02 6.89 4.90
C HIS A 84 7.25 7.90 6.01
N LEU A 85 6.26 8.04 6.88
CA LEU A 85 6.26 8.95 7.99
C LEU A 85 7.20 8.40 9.07
N HIS A 86 8.40 8.99 9.13
CA HIS A 86 9.38 8.73 10.15
C HIS A 86 10.28 9.95 10.34
N SER A 87 10.72 10.20 11.56
CA SER A 87 11.50 11.38 11.95
C SER A 87 12.82 11.53 11.19
N TYR A 88 13.46 10.42 10.83
CA TYR A 88 14.76 10.42 10.15
C TYR A 88 14.67 9.79 8.76
N SER A 89 13.50 9.82 8.12
CA SER A 89 13.25 9.12 6.84
C SER A 89 14.23 9.52 5.73
N ALA A 90 14.75 10.74 5.75
CA ALA A 90 15.69 11.30 4.78
C ALA A 90 17.12 11.53 5.32
N PHE A 91 17.46 11.00 6.50
CA PHE A 91 18.76 11.28 7.14
C PHE A 91 19.97 10.63 6.42
N GLU A 92 19.83 9.39 5.93
CA GLU A 92 20.92 8.61 5.32
C GLU A 92 20.62 8.28 3.84
N LEU A 93 20.44 9.30 2.99
CA LEU A 93 19.98 9.10 1.60
C LEU A 93 20.87 8.20 0.73
N GLN A 94 22.18 8.21 0.98
CA GLN A 94 23.14 7.41 0.22
C GLN A 94 23.16 5.94 0.64
N ASN A 95 22.51 5.58 1.75
CA ASN A 95 22.43 4.20 2.20
C ASN A 95 21.10 3.59 1.74
N PRO A 96 21.10 2.72 0.72
CA PRO A 96 19.87 2.14 0.20
C PRO A 96 19.19 1.23 1.23
N ASP A 97 19.89 0.79 2.28
CA ASP A 97 19.42 -0.20 3.25
C ASP A 97 18.91 0.39 4.56
N ARG A 98 19.08 1.70 4.77
CA ARG A 98 18.66 2.39 5.99
C ARG A 98 17.62 3.47 5.69
N ARG A 99 16.83 3.81 6.71
CA ARG A 99 15.78 4.85 6.65
C ARG A 99 14.77 4.52 5.55
N TRP A 100 14.23 5.54 4.86
CA TRP A 100 13.11 5.35 3.93
C TRP A 100 13.32 6.03 2.58
N CYS A 101 13.70 7.31 2.53
CA CYS A 101 13.76 8.04 1.27
C CYS A 101 14.81 7.47 0.30
N GLY A 102 16.03 7.19 0.77
CA GLY A 102 17.06 6.52 -0.03
C GLY A 102 16.59 5.18 -0.60
N PRO A 103 16.13 4.24 0.23
CA PRO A 103 15.54 2.99 -0.22
C PRO A 103 14.37 3.14 -1.21
N ILE A 104 13.45 4.06 -0.94
CA ILE A 104 12.29 4.32 -1.82
C ILE A 104 12.74 4.74 -3.22
N LEU A 105 13.71 5.66 -3.30
CA LEU A 105 14.29 6.11 -4.56
C LEU A 105 15.09 5.00 -5.25
N ALA A 106 15.86 4.21 -4.49
CA ALA A 106 16.60 3.07 -5.01
C ALA A 106 15.70 1.98 -5.60
N ARG A 107 14.42 1.90 -5.18
CA ARG A 107 13.39 1.03 -5.76
C ARG A 107 12.58 1.68 -6.87
N GLY A 108 13.02 2.80 -7.42
CA GLY A 108 12.44 3.40 -8.63
C GLY A 108 11.29 4.37 -8.42
N ALA A 109 10.98 4.77 -7.18
CA ALA A 109 10.02 5.85 -6.97
C ALA A 109 10.54 7.15 -7.61
N THR A 110 9.64 7.90 -8.23
CA THR A 110 9.98 9.16 -8.92
C THR A 110 10.13 10.33 -7.96
N ALA A 111 9.36 10.33 -6.87
CA ALA A 111 9.49 11.34 -5.83
C ALA A 111 9.14 10.78 -4.45
N THR A 112 9.76 11.36 -3.42
CA THR A 112 9.45 11.12 -2.00
C THR A 112 9.58 12.42 -1.23
N VAL A 113 8.82 12.53 -0.15
CA VAL A 113 9.07 13.52 0.92
C VAL A 113 9.58 12.79 2.16
N GLY A 114 10.36 13.48 2.99
CA GLY A 114 10.87 12.91 4.24
C GLY A 114 11.46 13.95 5.16
N ASN A 115 12.09 13.50 6.25
CA ASN A 115 12.65 14.35 7.29
C ASN A 115 14.11 13.99 7.56
N VAL A 116 14.99 14.99 7.62
CA VAL A 116 16.41 14.81 7.92
C VAL A 116 16.69 14.68 9.42
N TYR A 117 15.78 15.16 10.27
CA TYR A 117 15.85 15.06 11.73
C TYR A 117 14.45 15.08 12.34
N GLU A 118 14.36 14.88 13.67
CA GLU A 118 13.10 14.91 14.42
C GLU A 118 12.26 16.16 14.15
N PRO A 119 11.09 16.02 13.50
CA PRO A 119 10.27 17.16 13.10
C PRO A 119 9.12 17.45 14.06
N PHE A 120 8.74 16.54 14.97
CA PHE A 120 7.38 16.41 15.51
C PHE A 120 6.35 16.07 14.43
N LEU A 121 5.40 15.19 14.76
CA LEU A 121 4.39 14.72 13.81
C LEU A 121 3.67 15.86 13.08
N SER A 122 3.17 16.86 13.82
CA SER A 122 2.36 17.94 13.28
C SER A 122 3.11 18.89 12.34
N LEU A 123 4.44 18.91 12.36
CA LEU A 123 5.28 19.76 11.50
C LEU A 123 5.93 18.96 10.35
N THR A 124 5.52 17.71 10.14
CA THR A 124 5.87 16.94 8.93
C THR A 124 5.03 17.35 7.73
N HIS A 125 5.35 16.83 6.54
CA HIS A 125 4.44 16.88 5.41
C HIS A 125 3.15 16.12 5.74
N HIS A 126 2.01 16.82 5.70
CA HIS A 126 0.69 16.21 5.87
C HIS A 126 0.35 15.41 4.61
N PHE A 127 0.43 14.08 4.68
CA PHE A 127 0.33 13.21 3.51
C PHE A 127 -1.02 13.30 2.79
N ASN A 128 -2.11 13.49 3.53
CA ASN A 128 -3.44 13.76 2.97
C ASN A 128 -3.46 15.03 2.12
N ILE A 129 -2.88 16.14 2.61
CA ILE A 129 -2.80 17.41 1.86
C ILE A 129 -1.94 17.23 0.62
N LEU A 130 -0.76 16.62 0.77
CA LEU A 130 0.14 16.32 -0.35
C LEU A 130 -0.59 15.55 -1.44
N TYR A 131 -1.23 14.44 -1.08
CA TYR A 131 -1.93 13.59 -2.04
C TYR A 131 -3.14 14.29 -2.68
N HIS A 132 -3.91 15.02 -1.89
CA HIS A 132 -5.02 15.83 -2.40
C HIS A 132 -4.55 16.85 -3.45
N ARG A 133 -3.42 17.55 -3.20
CA ARG A 133 -2.87 18.51 -4.18
C ARG A 133 -2.38 17.81 -5.44
N LEU A 134 -1.74 16.65 -5.31
CA LEU A 134 -1.36 15.84 -6.48
C LEU A 134 -2.58 15.47 -7.32
N LEU A 135 -3.66 14.97 -6.71
CA LEU A 135 -4.91 14.63 -7.43
C LEU A 135 -5.56 15.82 -8.16
N ARG A 136 -5.29 17.05 -7.72
CA ARG A 136 -5.74 18.28 -8.38
C ARG A 136 -4.81 18.77 -9.50
N GLY A 137 -3.77 18.02 -9.83
CA GLY A 137 -2.88 18.29 -10.95
C GLY A 137 -1.73 19.27 -10.65
N TYR A 138 -1.55 19.65 -9.38
CA TYR A 138 -0.36 20.39 -8.96
C TYR A 138 0.90 19.54 -9.16
N SER A 139 2.03 20.22 -9.37
CA SER A 139 3.34 19.57 -9.36
C SER A 139 3.70 19.07 -7.96
N ILE A 140 4.61 18.11 -7.88
CA ILE A 140 5.07 17.58 -6.59
C ILE A 140 5.73 18.68 -5.73
N GLY A 141 6.41 19.65 -6.35
CA GLY A 141 6.94 20.82 -5.65
C GLY A 141 5.83 21.64 -4.99
N GLU A 142 4.85 22.08 -5.79
CA GLU A 142 3.70 22.84 -5.28
C GLU A 142 2.94 22.07 -4.19
N ALA A 143 2.69 20.77 -4.42
CA ALA A 143 1.97 19.91 -3.49
C ALA A 143 2.72 19.68 -2.18
N ALA A 144 4.05 19.47 -2.22
CA ALA A 144 4.87 19.30 -1.04
C ALA A 144 4.89 20.55 -0.16
N TYR A 145 5.12 21.73 -0.75
CA TYR A 145 5.15 22.97 0.02
C TYR A 145 3.77 23.38 0.56
N MET A 146 2.68 23.08 -0.14
CA MET A 146 1.31 23.27 0.41
C MET A 146 0.98 22.31 1.56
N ALA A 147 1.64 21.15 1.61
CA ALA A 147 1.45 20.14 2.65
C ALA A 147 2.38 20.33 3.85
N LEU A 148 3.29 21.30 3.81
CA LEU A 148 4.31 21.50 4.83
C LEU A 148 3.94 22.71 5.71
N PRO A 149 3.63 22.51 7.01
CA PRO A 149 3.23 23.61 7.89
C PRO A 149 4.34 24.61 8.22
N ALA A 150 5.61 24.20 8.11
CA ALA A 150 6.77 25.03 8.48
C ALA A 150 7.88 24.95 7.43
N LEU A 151 8.29 26.10 6.90
CA LEU A 151 9.46 26.22 6.02
C LEU A 151 10.76 26.26 6.83
N SER A 152 11.87 25.86 6.20
CA SER A 152 13.19 25.79 6.85
C SER A 152 13.20 24.91 8.12
N TRP A 153 12.28 23.95 8.19
CA TRP A 153 12.20 22.90 9.19
C TRP A 153 12.59 21.56 8.56
N GLN A 154 12.82 20.52 9.35
CA GLN A 154 13.52 19.26 9.03
C GLN A 154 13.03 18.46 7.80
N ALA A 155 12.02 18.92 7.08
CA ALA A 155 11.40 18.26 5.96
C ALA A 155 12.08 18.58 4.61
N VAL A 156 12.14 17.59 3.73
CA VAL A 156 12.72 17.70 2.38
C VAL A 156 11.83 17.04 1.34
N LEU A 157 11.84 17.59 0.12
CA LEU A 157 11.33 16.95 -1.10
C LEU A 157 12.52 16.42 -1.91
N LEU A 158 12.41 15.17 -2.38
CA LEU A 158 13.37 14.54 -3.26
C LEU A 158 12.65 14.08 -4.53
N GLY A 159 12.99 14.68 -5.66
CA GLY A 159 12.40 14.44 -6.97
C GLY A 159 12.43 15.70 -7.84
N ASP A 160 12.02 15.59 -9.11
CA ASP A 160 11.85 16.76 -9.98
C ASP A 160 10.63 17.57 -9.50
N PRO A 161 10.79 18.83 -9.06
CA PRO A 161 9.70 19.63 -8.53
C PRO A 161 8.59 19.92 -9.55
N LEU A 162 8.86 19.80 -10.86
CA LEU A 162 7.88 19.99 -11.93
C LEU A 162 7.08 18.72 -12.27
N TYR A 163 7.42 17.58 -11.67
CA TYR A 163 6.72 16.32 -11.90
C TYR A 163 5.23 16.44 -11.52
N ARG A 164 4.34 16.04 -12.44
CA ARG A 164 2.87 16.14 -12.29
C ARG A 164 2.21 14.78 -12.62
N PRO A 165 1.95 13.92 -11.61
CA PRO A 165 1.41 12.58 -11.84
C PRO A 165 -0.07 12.54 -12.27
N PHE A 166 -0.87 13.56 -11.95
CA PHE A 166 -2.32 13.60 -12.23
C PHE A 166 -2.73 14.86 -13.00
N ARG A 167 -2.09 15.11 -14.15
CA ARG A 167 -2.47 16.25 -14.98
C ARG A 167 -3.92 16.13 -15.47
N ALA A 168 -4.63 17.24 -15.49
CA ALA A 168 -6.03 17.27 -15.96
C ALA A 168 -6.16 17.00 -17.47
N ASP A 169 -5.11 17.30 -18.25
CA ASP A 169 -5.03 17.06 -19.69
C ASP A 169 -4.54 15.64 -20.05
N LEU A 170 -4.37 14.76 -19.06
CA LEU A 170 -3.92 13.39 -19.29
C LEU A 170 -5.04 12.58 -19.96
N GLU A 171 -4.92 12.37 -21.27
CA GLU A 171 -5.91 11.64 -22.05
C GLU A 171 -5.95 10.15 -21.64
N ILE A 172 -7.11 9.64 -21.24
CA ILE A 172 -7.31 8.23 -20.90
C ILE A 172 -7.74 7.48 -22.16
N LYS A 173 -6.77 6.89 -22.87
CA LYS A 173 -7.03 6.02 -24.02
C LYS A 173 -7.21 4.58 -23.57
N LEU A 174 -8.45 4.10 -23.58
CA LEU A 174 -8.76 2.70 -23.26
C LEU A 174 -8.32 1.71 -24.36
N SER A 175 -7.96 2.21 -25.54
CA SER A 175 -7.33 1.43 -26.61
C SER A 175 -5.87 1.07 -26.31
N ASP A 176 -5.21 1.78 -25.40
CA ASP A 176 -3.85 1.46 -25.00
C ASP A 176 -3.83 0.15 -24.20
N GLN A 177 -2.95 -0.76 -24.57
CA GLN A 177 -2.81 -2.03 -23.85
C GLN A 177 -2.10 -1.86 -22.50
N GLU A 178 -1.13 -0.94 -22.42
CA GLU A 178 -0.41 -0.68 -21.17
C GLU A 178 -1.34 -0.06 -20.13
N ASP A 179 -1.33 -0.66 -18.93
CA ASP A 179 -2.12 -0.26 -17.77
C ASP A 179 -3.63 -0.11 -18.05
N ARG A 180 -4.14 -0.80 -19.08
CA ARG A 180 -5.54 -0.72 -19.53
C ARG A 180 -6.54 -0.92 -18.40
N ASP A 181 -6.28 -1.88 -17.53
CA ASP A 181 -7.19 -2.21 -16.42
C ASP A 181 -7.27 -1.07 -15.39
N TYR A 182 -6.14 -0.43 -15.06
CA TYR A 182 -6.12 0.75 -14.19
C TYR A 182 -6.81 1.96 -14.84
N LYS A 183 -6.62 2.15 -16.15
CA LYS A 183 -7.33 3.18 -16.93
C LYS A 183 -8.84 2.93 -16.93
N ALA A 184 -9.25 1.67 -17.12
CA ALA A 184 -10.65 1.26 -17.10
C ALA A 184 -11.30 1.48 -15.73
N LEU A 185 -10.60 1.18 -14.63
CA LEU A 185 -11.04 1.45 -13.27
C LEU A 185 -11.26 2.95 -13.03
N ARG A 186 -10.27 3.79 -13.40
CA ARG A 186 -10.38 5.25 -13.29
C ARG A 186 -11.56 5.79 -14.11
N HIS A 187 -11.69 5.33 -15.35
CA HIS A 187 -12.78 5.73 -16.24
C HIS A 187 -14.15 5.30 -15.69
N ALA A 188 -14.29 4.07 -15.22
CA ALA A 188 -15.53 3.56 -14.65
C ALA A 188 -15.94 4.34 -13.39
N GLN A 189 -14.99 4.63 -12.50
CA GLN A 189 -15.26 5.45 -11.31
C GLN A 189 -15.73 6.85 -11.70
N PHE A 190 -15.13 7.49 -12.71
CA PHE A 190 -15.57 8.81 -13.14
C PHE A 190 -17.00 8.80 -13.73
N ARG A 191 -17.39 7.71 -14.40
CA ARG A 191 -18.70 7.59 -15.06
C ARG A 191 -19.82 7.13 -14.14
N TRP A 192 -19.52 6.26 -13.18
CA TRP A 192 -20.51 5.56 -12.36
C TRP A 192 -20.18 5.54 -10.87
N GLY A 193 -19.15 6.26 -10.42
CA GLY A 193 -18.68 6.22 -9.03
C GLY A 193 -19.70 6.66 -7.97
N SER A 194 -20.74 7.40 -8.37
CA SER A 194 -21.85 7.79 -7.50
C SER A 194 -22.96 6.73 -7.39
N ASP A 195 -22.92 5.69 -8.22
CA ASP A 195 -23.91 4.61 -8.29
C ASP A 195 -23.19 3.25 -8.29
N GLU A 196 -22.97 2.71 -7.09
CA GLU A 196 -22.27 1.42 -6.92
C GLU A 196 -23.04 0.26 -7.58
N GLU A 197 -24.37 0.33 -7.65
CA GLU A 197 -25.22 -0.69 -8.29
C GLU A 197 -25.02 -0.71 -9.80
N ALA A 198 -24.66 0.42 -10.41
CA ALA A 198 -24.23 0.47 -11.80
C ALA A 198 -22.73 0.14 -11.98
N LEU A 199 -21.87 0.65 -11.10
CA LEU A 199 -20.40 0.53 -11.21
C LEU A 199 -19.94 -0.93 -11.13
N ILE A 200 -20.36 -1.65 -10.09
CA ILE A 200 -19.85 -3.00 -9.78
C ILE A 200 -20.19 -3.99 -10.91
N PRO A 201 -21.45 -4.10 -11.40
CA PRO A 201 -21.76 -5.04 -12.49
C PRO A 201 -21.02 -4.72 -13.79
N LYS A 202 -20.78 -3.44 -14.10
CA LYS A 202 -20.03 -3.03 -15.29
C LYS A 202 -18.56 -3.43 -15.20
N LEU A 203 -17.91 -3.14 -14.08
CA LEU A 203 -16.54 -3.56 -13.82
C LEU A 203 -16.41 -5.09 -13.80
N ARG A 204 -17.35 -5.80 -13.19
CA ARG A 204 -17.38 -7.28 -13.20
C ARG A 204 -17.53 -7.84 -14.61
N THR A 205 -18.40 -7.25 -15.43
CA THR A 205 -18.58 -7.65 -16.84
C THR A 205 -17.30 -7.43 -17.62
N TYR A 206 -16.65 -6.27 -17.45
CA TYR A 206 -15.35 -5.99 -18.05
C TYR A 206 -14.29 -6.99 -17.59
N ALA A 207 -14.16 -7.22 -16.28
CA ALA A 207 -13.15 -8.11 -15.70
C ALA A 207 -13.25 -9.54 -16.25
N ASN A 208 -14.48 -10.05 -16.43
CA ASN A 208 -14.70 -11.36 -17.05
C ASN A 208 -14.28 -11.37 -18.53
N LYS A 209 -14.72 -10.39 -19.32
CA LYS A 209 -14.37 -10.30 -20.75
C LYS A 209 -12.86 -10.13 -20.98
N ALA A 210 -12.21 -9.35 -20.12
CA ALA A 210 -10.77 -9.06 -20.18
C ALA A 210 -9.91 -10.12 -19.48
N ASN A 211 -10.52 -11.08 -18.77
CA ASN A 211 -9.85 -12.02 -17.88
C ASN A 211 -8.91 -11.32 -16.87
N SER A 212 -9.36 -10.20 -16.29
CA SER A 212 -8.52 -9.30 -15.49
C SER A 212 -8.54 -9.63 -14.00
N GLY A 213 -7.41 -10.10 -13.47
CA GLY A 213 -7.19 -10.22 -12.03
C GLY A 213 -7.13 -8.86 -11.32
N ILE A 214 -6.60 -7.83 -12.00
CA ILE A 214 -6.47 -6.46 -11.46
C ILE A 214 -7.84 -5.86 -11.14
N VAL A 215 -8.82 -5.99 -12.05
CA VAL A 215 -10.16 -5.44 -11.82
C VAL A 215 -10.92 -6.23 -10.76
N PHE A 216 -10.78 -7.56 -10.71
CA PHE A 216 -11.39 -8.34 -9.63
C PHE A 216 -10.79 -8.01 -8.26
N GLU A 217 -9.47 -7.83 -8.18
CA GLU A 217 -8.84 -7.38 -6.94
C GLU A 217 -9.33 -5.99 -6.52
N ALA A 218 -9.43 -5.05 -7.45
CA ALA A 218 -9.96 -3.71 -7.18
C ALA A 218 -11.42 -3.76 -6.67
N LEU A 219 -12.26 -4.64 -7.22
CA LEU A 219 -13.61 -4.89 -6.72
C LEU A 219 -13.59 -5.47 -5.30
N GLY A 220 -12.68 -6.40 -4.99
CA GLY A 220 -12.50 -6.94 -3.65
C GLY A 220 -12.06 -5.87 -2.64
N LEU A 221 -11.13 -5.00 -3.02
CA LEU A 221 -10.69 -3.87 -2.20
C LEU A 221 -11.83 -2.86 -1.96
N LEU A 222 -12.65 -2.58 -2.98
CA LEU A 222 -13.83 -1.72 -2.86
C LEU A 222 -14.90 -2.33 -1.93
N ALA A 223 -15.22 -3.62 -2.12
CA ALA A 223 -16.16 -4.34 -1.26
C ALA A 223 -15.69 -4.31 0.20
N ARG A 224 -14.39 -4.53 0.43
CA ARG A 224 -13.78 -4.45 1.77
C ARG A 224 -13.86 -3.04 2.36
N ALA A 225 -13.59 -1.99 1.59
CA ALA A 225 -13.75 -0.61 2.02
C ALA A 225 -15.20 -0.26 2.40
N ASN A 226 -16.17 -0.98 1.84
CA ASN A 226 -17.59 -0.85 2.14
C ASN A 226 -18.10 -1.81 3.24
N GLY A 227 -17.21 -2.54 3.91
CA GLY A 227 -17.58 -3.50 4.95
C GLY A 227 -18.27 -4.77 4.43
N LYS A 228 -18.23 -5.04 3.12
CA LYS A 228 -18.84 -6.23 2.48
C LYS A 228 -17.81 -7.36 2.40
N GLU A 229 -17.52 -7.99 3.54
CA GLU A 229 -16.42 -8.95 3.68
C GLU A 229 -16.60 -10.23 2.86
N GLU A 230 -17.82 -10.79 2.81
CA GLU A 230 -18.10 -11.99 2.00
C GLU A 230 -17.92 -11.74 0.51
N GLU A 231 -18.41 -10.59 0.03
CA GLU A 231 -18.25 -10.14 -1.34
C GLU A 231 -16.76 -9.89 -1.67
N ALA A 232 -16.02 -9.29 -0.73
CA ALA A 232 -14.58 -9.08 -0.88
C ALA A 232 -13.83 -10.41 -1.05
N ASN A 233 -14.11 -11.40 -0.22
CA ASN A 233 -13.50 -12.74 -0.32
C ASN A 233 -13.82 -13.42 -1.66
N ALA A 234 -15.05 -13.30 -2.15
CA ALA A 234 -15.44 -13.84 -3.45
C ALA A 234 -14.65 -13.19 -4.59
N PHE A 235 -14.49 -11.86 -4.55
CA PHE A 235 -13.70 -11.14 -5.55
C PHE A 235 -12.20 -11.42 -5.48
N PHE A 236 -11.61 -11.53 -4.29
CA PHE A 236 -10.20 -11.93 -4.16
C PHE A 236 -9.94 -13.35 -4.67
N THR A 237 -10.88 -14.27 -4.42
CA THR A 237 -10.82 -15.63 -4.98
C THR A 237 -10.88 -15.59 -6.51
N ALA A 238 -11.82 -14.85 -7.09
CA ALA A 238 -11.90 -14.68 -8.54
C ALA A 238 -10.63 -14.03 -9.11
N ALA A 239 -10.07 -13.01 -8.44
CA ALA A 239 -8.84 -12.36 -8.84
C ALA A 239 -7.67 -13.36 -8.87
N ARG A 240 -7.55 -14.18 -7.82
CA ARG A 240 -6.50 -15.20 -7.67
C ARG A 240 -6.50 -16.16 -8.85
N ASP A 241 -7.68 -16.61 -9.27
CA ASP A 241 -7.83 -17.54 -10.38
C ASP A 241 -7.53 -16.90 -11.74
N LYS A 242 -7.58 -15.56 -11.83
CA LYS A 242 -7.22 -14.81 -13.05
C LYS A 242 -5.74 -14.45 -13.13
N TYR A 243 -5.05 -14.31 -12.00
CA TYR A 243 -3.63 -14.03 -11.99
C TYR A 243 -2.81 -15.27 -12.36
N SER A 244 -1.80 -15.08 -13.22
CA SER A 244 -0.80 -16.09 -13.54
C SER A 244 0.41 -16.06 -12.59
N GLY A 245 0.75 -14.89 -12.05
CA GLY A 245 1.87 -14.68 -11.15
C GLY A 245 1.63 -15.25 -9.76
N LYS A 246 2.60 -16.01 -9.24
CA LYS A 246 2.51 -16.61 -7.90
C LYS A 246 2.47 -15.56 -6.78
N ALA A 247 3.22 -14.47 -6.91
CA ALA A 247 3.18 -13.37 -5.95
C ALA A 247 1.80 -12.70 -5.91
N ASP A 248 1.16 -12.50 -7.07
CA ASP A 248 -0.19 -11.94 -7.14
C ASP A 248 -1.24 -12.87 -6.53
N GLN A 249 -1.16 -14.17 -6.84
CA GLN A 249 -2.01 -15.20 -6.24
C GLN A 249 -1.87 -15.20 -4.72
N LEU A 250 -0.63 -15.19 -4.22
CA LEU A 250 -0.32 -15.11 -2.80
C LEU A 250 -0.90 -13.83 -2.18
N ARG A 251 -0.79 -12.68 -2.86
CA ARG A 251 -1.36 -11.44 -2.34
C ARG A 251 -2.88 -11.50 -2.22
N GLN A 252 -3.59 -12.16 -3.13
CA GLN A 252 -5.04 -12.38 -2.97
C GLN A 252 -5.35 -13.29 -1.76
N ASP A 253 -4.57 -14.35 -1.58
CA ASP A 253 -4.70 -15.23 -0.42
C ASP A 253 -4.46 -14.45 0.89
N LEU A 254 -3.48 -13.53 0.90
CA LEU A 254 -3.22 -12.64 2.03
C LEU A 254 -4.33 -11.60 2.26
N HIS A 255 -4.97 -11.10 1.20
CA HIS A 255 -6.15 -10.24 1.35
C HIS A 255 -7.29 -10.97 2.08
N ILE A 256 -7.54 -12.24 1.72
CA ILE A 256 -8.55 -13.08 2.40
C ILE A 256 -8.16 -13.32 3.86
N VAL A 257 -6.89 -13.61 4.15
CA VAL A 257 -6.39 -13.72 5.53
C VAL A 257 -6.66 -12.44 6.31
N ASP A 258 -6.41 -11.28 5.71
CA ASP A 258 -6.58 -9.97 6.35
C ASP A 258 -8.06 -9.60 6.56
N VAL A 259 -9.00 -10.11 5.74
CA VAL A 259 -10.44 -10.03 6.02
C VAL A 259 -10.78 -10.73 7.33
N TYR A 260 -10.36 -11.99 7.51
CA TYR A 260 -10.62 -12.73 8.76
C TYR A 260 -9.90 -12.13 9.97
N ARG A 261 -8.67 -11.65 9.78
CA ARG A 261 -7.90 -10.96 10.83
C ARG A 261 -8.62 -9.68 11.27
N GLY A 262 -9.11 -8.88 10.33
CA GLY A 262 -9.86 -7.64 10.59
C GLY A 262 -11.16 -7.88 11.36
N ALA A 263 -11.86 -8.99 11.09
CA ALA A 263 -13.06 -9.41 11.81
C ALA A 263 -12.77 -10.04 13.20
N GLY A 264 -11.51 -10.10 13.64
CA GLY A 264 -11.10 -10.72 14.90
C GLY A 264 -11.10 -12.27 14.88
N ASN A 265 -11.33 -12.89 13.71
CA ASN A 265 -11.29 -14.34 13.53
C ASN A 265 -9.86 -14.83 13.29
N THR A 266 -8.98 -14.60 14.27
CA THR A 266 -7.55 -14.93 14.21
C THR A 266 -7.31 -16.42 13.97
N LYS A 267 -8.15 -17.30 14.52
CA LYS A 267 -8.03 -18.76 14.32
C LYS A 267 -8.13 -19.15 12.84
N THR A 268 -9.09 -18.57 12.12
CA THR A 268 -9.26 -18.85 10.68
C THR A 268 -8.10 -18.26 9.88
N ALA A 269 -7.66 -17.04 10.21
CA ALA A 269 -6.49 -16.42 9.60
C ALA A 269 -5.23 -17.31 9.73
N ILE A 270 -4.96 -17.86 10.92
CA ILE A 270 -3.84 -18.80 11.15
C ILE A 270 -3.98 -20.07 10.30
N LEU A 271 -5.15 -20.69 10.28
CA LEU A 271 -5.38 -21.91 9.49
C LEU A 271 -5.15 -21.68 7.99
N LEU A 272 -5.58 -20.53 7.46
CA LEU A 272 -5.34 -20.14 6.08
C LEU A 272 -3.85 -19.94 5.81
N LEU A 273 -3.13 -19.22 6.67
CA LEU A 273 -1.68 -19.03 6.54
C LEU A 273 -0.91 -20.36 6.58
N GLN A 274 -1.31 -21.29 7.47
CA GLN A 274 -0.72 -22.62 7.52
C GLN A 274 -0.98 -23.42 6.24
N LYS A 275 -2.18 -23.30 5.64
CA LYS A 275 -2.53 -23.91 4.35
C LYS A 275 -1.69 -23.33 3.21
N ILE A 276 -1.54 -22.00 3.17
CA ILE A 276 -0.71 -21.31 2.16
C ILE A 276 0.73 -21.79 2.26
N ARG A 277 1.31 -21.83 3.47
CA ARG A 277 2.69 -22.29 3.71
C ARG A 277 2.93 -23.72 3.24
N LYS A 278 1.93 -24.61 3.33
CA LYS A 278 2.03 -26.01 2.85
C LYS A 278 2.07 -26.12 1.33
N ASN A 279 1.48 -25.16 0.61
CA ASN A 279 1.40 -25.20 -0.85
C ASN A 279 2.67 -24.70 -1.58
N ASN A 280 3.71 -24.31 -0.83
CA ASN A 280 5.09 -23.96 -1.23
C ASN A 280 5.29 -23.60 -2.73
N SER A 281 5.18 -22.32 -3.04
CA SER A 281 5.47 -21.69 -4.33
C SER A 281 6.96 -21.35 -4.53
N GLN A 282 7.84 -21.49 -3.52
CA GLN A 282 9.28 -21.17 -3.57
C GLN A 282 9.59 -19.76 -4.11
N ILE A 283 8.81 -18.77 -3.72
CA ILE A 283 9.01 -17.35 -4.10
C ILE A 283 9.49 -16.53 -2.89
N PRO A 284 10.26 -15.43 -3.09
CA PRO A 284 10.73 -14.57 -1.99
C PRO A 284 9.62 -14.06 -1.07
N GLU A 285 8.41 -13.86 -1.59
CA GLU A 285 7.23 -13.33 -0.90
C GLU A 285 6.63 -14.31 0.11
N GLU A 286 7.01 -15.59 0.10
CA GLU A 286 6.58 -16.55 1.13
C GLU A 286 7.05 -16.18 2.54
N LYS A 287 8.10 -15.35 2.64
CA LYS A 287 8.54 -14.78 3.91
C LYS A 287 7.43 -13.96 4.57
N ALA A 288 6.51 -13.37 3.80
CA ALA A 288 5.35 -12.66 4.33
C ALA A 288 4.42 -13.60 5.13
N VAL A 289 4.18 -14.81 4.63
CA VAL A 289 3.35 -15.83 5.30
C VAL A 289 3.96 -16.23 6.63
N THR A 290 5.29 -16.44 6.64
CA THR A 290 6.02 -16.80 7.85
C THR A 290 6.01 -15.66 8.87
N ALA A 291 6.23 -14.42 8.42
CA ALA A 291 6.18 -13.24 9.27
C ALA A 291 4.79 -13.04 9.90
N LEU A 292 3.71 -13.20 9.12
CA LEU A 292 2.34 -13.11 9.63
C LEU A 292 2.01 -14.22 10.64
N LEU A 293 2.47 -15.45 10.39
CA LEU A 293 2.32 -16.54 11.36
C LEU A 293 3.04 -16.21 12.67
N ASN A 294 4.26 -15.67 12.62
CA ASN A 294 4.98 -15.30 13.84
C ASN A 294 4.28 -14.17 14.63
N ILE A 295 3.53 -13.29 13.95
CA ILE A 295 2.74 -12.24 14.59
C ILE A 295 1.48 -12.82 15.26
N LEU A 296 0.77 -13.70 14.55
CA LEU A 296 -0.54 -14.21 15.00
C LEU A 296 -0.43 -15.45 15.93
N ASP A 297 0.64 -16.22 15.79
CA ASP A 297 0.92 -17.48 16.47
C ASP A 297 2.42 -17.57 16.80
N PRO A 298 2.91 -16.75 17.76
CA PRO A 298 4.33 -16.65 18.04
C PRO A 298 4.91 -17.98 18.54
N PRO A 299 6.13 -18.36 18.11
CA PRO A 299 6.75 -19.60 18.57
C PRO A 299 7.00 -19.55 20.08
N SER A 300 7.00 -20.72 20.72
CA SER A 300 7.29 -20.83 22.15
C SER A 300 8.64 -20.18 22.48
N PRO A 301 8.74 -19.43 23.60
CA PRO A 301 9.99 -18.81 24.00
C PRO A 301 11.08 -19.87 24.20
N PRO A 302 12.35 -19.56 23.87
CA PRO A 302 13.44 -20.50 24.09
C PRO A 302 13.52 -20.87 25.58
N PRO A 303 13.85 -22.12 25.92
CA PRO A 303 13.93 -22.57 27.30
C PRO A 303 14.95 -21.72 28.08
N VAL A 304 14.56 -21.31 29.29
CA VAL A 304 15.39 -20.47 30.18
C VAL A 304 16.69 -21.22 30.49
N LYS A 305 17.82 -20.68 30.05
CA LYS A 305 19.13 -21.17 30.50
C LYS A 305 19.30 -20.82 31.97
N LEU A 306 19.01 -21.76 32.87
CA LEU A 306 19.34 -21.63 34.28
C LEU A 306 20.85 -21.41 34.41
N ARG A 307 21.22 -20.21 34.85
CA ARG A 307 22.61 -19.88 35.16
C ARG A 307 23.02 -20.79 36.33
N GLN A 308 23.90 -21.77 36.07
CA GLN A 308 24.50 -22.56 37.14
C GLN A 308 25.20 -21.56 38.09
N LYS A 309 24.73 -21.48 39.34
CA LYS A 309 25.42 -20.73 40.39
C LYS A 309 26.83 -21.33 40.50
N ARG A 310 27.85 -20.51 40.20
CA ARG A 310 29.24 -20.80 40.54
C ARG A 310 29.46 -20.54 42.01
#